data_AF-H3BD08-F1
#
_entry.id   AF-H3BD08-F1
#
_cell.length_a   1.000
_cell.length_b   1.000
_cell.length_c   1.000
_cell.angle_alpha   90.00
_cell.angle_beta   90.00
_cell.angle_gamma   90.00
#
_symmetry.space_group_name_H-M   'P 1'
#
loop_
_entity.id
_entity.type
_entity.pdbx_description
1 polymer ?
#
loop_
_entity_poly.entity_id
_entity_poly.type
_entity_poly.pdbx_seq_one_letter_code
_entity_poly.pdbx_strand_id
1 'polypeptide(L)'
;NSPTQDRSSGDPLPIRTERWQTLVGGVLLHVSWKLGWVEISSFSRSTAFSWLPGSVLFVGSIYAGSRALSRLPIPVFFTLHNAAEVAACILQRFAQKEELPFTKLLSILALLTAAGVLPLCDPQFDPGGYFWAVVHLLCVGGYKVFQKLPKSGLLSDLEQQYINYAFSVLLLASAAHPTGDLLGALEFPFLYLYRFHSSCCVSGILGFLMCVATVKLKSNIPSEQCGTWVFIAKVLAACLSPLFFDFIVNAYTVSCLLLGGLGEALLLYTEKNVAERRG
;
A
#
# COMPACT_ATOMS: atom_id res chain seq x y z
N ASN A 1 -11.64 -6.18 37.47
CA ASN A 1 -10.54 -5.24 37.15
C ASN A 1 -10.00 -5.54 35.78
N SER A 2 -10.72 -5.08 34.77
CA SER A 2 -10.36 -5.11 33.36
C SER A 2 -9.30 -4.03 33.10
N PRO A 3 -8.13 -4.35 32.54
CA PRO A 3 -7.20 -3.32 32.13
C PRO A 3 -7.69 -2.77 30.79
N THR A 4 -8.33 -1.60 30.85
CA THR A 4 -8.38 -0.66 29.74
C THR A 4 -6.94 -0.23 29.46
N GLN A 5 -6.27 -0.98 28.60
CA GLN A 5 -4.95 -0.62 28.10
C GLN A 5 -5.13 0.49 27.07
N ASP A 6 -4.63 1.66 27.45
CA ASP A 6 -4.54 2.89 26.69
C ASP A 6 -3.93 2.62 25.30
N ARG A 7 -4.75 2.68 24.25
CA ARG A 7 -4.38 2.47 22.83
C ARG A 7 -3.64 3.67 22.21
N SER A 8 -3.23 4.65 23.01
CA SER A 8 -2.69 5.93 22.52
C SER A 8 -1.16 5.99 22.39
N SER A 9 -0.40 5.05 22.97
CA SER A 9 1.05 4.94 22.77
C SER A 9 1.38 3.93 21.67
N GLY A 10 2.19 4.30 20.68
CA GLY A 10 2.46 3.54 19.45
C GLY A 10 2.67 2.05 19.66
N ASP A 11 1.73 1.23 19.16
CA ASP A 11 1.86 -0.22 19.24
C ASP A 11 3.11 -0.66 18.44
N PRO A 12 4.07 -1.38 19.05
CA PRO A 12 5.27 -1.86 18.37
C PRO A 12 5.02 -3.00 17.38
N LEU A 13 3.82 -3.59 17.43
CA LEU A 13 3.46 -4.77 16.65
C LEU A 13 3.58 -4.57 15.13
N PRO A 14 3.07 -3.46 14.54
CA PRO A 14 3.12 -3.26 13.10
C PRO A 14 4.56 -3.03 12.60
N ILE A 15 5.38 -2.25 13.33
CA ILE A 15 6.80 -2.06 12.96
C ILE A 15 7.51 -3.42 12.88
N ARG A 16 7.23 -4.31 13.84
CA ARG A 16 7.84 -5.64 13.90
C ARG A 16 7.38 -6.56 12.78
N THR A 17 6.08 -6.61 12.48
CA THR A 17 5.55 -7.45 11.40
C THR A 17 6.06 -6.97 10.04
N GLU A 18 6.08 -5.66 9.79
CA GLU A 18 6.58 -5.09 8.54
C GLU A 18 8.08 -5.37 8.33
N ARG A 19 8.88 -5.29 9.41
CA ARG A 19 10.29 -5.66 9.37
C ARG A 19 10.50 -7.10 8.94
N TRP A 20 9.72 -8.02 9.49
CA TRP A 20 9.87 -9.43 9.18
C TRP A 20 9.39 -9.75 7.77
N GLN A 21 8.27 -9.16 7.34
CA GLN A 21 7.75 -9.33 5.99
C GLN A 21 8.73 -8.81 4.93
N THR A 22 9.28 -7.61 5.12
CA THR A 22 10.25 -7.02 4.18
C THR A 22 11.60 -7.74 4.19
N LEU A 23 12.03 -8.26 5.35
CA LEU A 23 13.22 -9.11 5.45
C LEU A 23 13.03 -10.43 4.70
N VAL A 24 11.96 -11.17 4.99
CA VAL A 24 11.64 -12.45 4.32
C VAL A 24 11.46 -12.24 2.83
N GLY A 25 10.71 -11.22 2.41
CA GLY A 25 10.52 -10.87 1.01
C GLY A 25 11.84 -10.51 0.31
N GLY A 26 12.70 -9.74 0.97
CA GLY A 26 14.03 -9.37 0.47
C GLY A 26 14.96 -10.57 0.31
N VAL A 27 15.00 -11.47 1.29
CA VAL A 27 15.79 -12.71 1.22
C VAL A 27 15.31 -13.61 0.09
N LEU A 28 14.00 -13.84 -0.02
CA LEU A 28 13.43 -14.66 -1.09
C LEU A 28 13.69 -14.07 -2.47
N LEU A 29 13.58 -12.75 -2.61
CA LEU A 29 13.89 -12.07 -3.87
C LEU A 29 15.39 -12.18 -4.22
N HIS A 30 16.28 -12.02 -3.24
CA HIS A 30 17.72 -12.18 -3.44
C HIS A 30 18.09 -13.61 -3.85
N VAL A 31 17.54 -14.62 -3.17
CA VAL A 31 17.77 -16.03 -3.51
C VAL A 31 17.22 -16.34 -4.90
N SER A 32 16.01 -15.88 -5.22
CA SER A 32 15.41 -16.06 -6.55
C SER A 32 16.26 -15.45 -7.65
N TRP A 33 16.88 -14.30 -7.39
CA TRP A 33 17.83 -13.68 -8.32
C TRP A 33 19.09 -14.55 -8.49
N LYS A 34 19.69 -15.03 -7.39
CA LYS A 34 20.87 -15.91 -7.45
C LYS A 34 20.60 -17.24 -8.14
N LEU A 35 19.38 -17.75 -8.07
CA LEU A 35 18.94 -18.96 -8.75
C LEU A 35 18.52 -18.72 -10.22
N GLY A 36 18.51 -17.47 -10.69
CA GLY A 36 18.09 -17.11 -12.05
C GLY A 36 16.58 -17.21 -12.29
N TRP A 37 15.77 -17.26 -11.24
CA TRP A 37 14.31 -17.29 -11.35
C TRP A 37 13.68 -15.92 -11.63
N VAL A 38 14.42 -14.85 -11.31
CA VAL A 38 14.05 -13.47 -11.63
C VAL A 38 15.26 -12.72 -12.19
N GLU A 39 15.00 -11.85 -13.15
CA GLU A 39 16.03 -11.03 -13.80
C GLU A 39 16.18 -9.71 -13.04
N ILE A 40 17.34 -9.50 -12.42
CA ILE A 40 17.74 -8.23 -11.81
C ILE A 40 19.07 -7.84 -12.45
N SER A 41 19.08 -6.74 -13.19
CA SER A 41 20.31 -6.18 -13.78
C SER A 41 21.20 -5.53 -12.73
N SER A 42 22.47 -5.37 -13.07
CA SER A 42 23.39 -4.59 -12.23
C SER A 42 23.07 -3.10 -12.35
N PHE A 43 22.68 -2.47 -11.25
CA PHE A 43 22.54 -1.01 -11.13
C PHE A 43 23.67 -0.40 -10.30
N SER A 44 23.98 0.87 -10.53
CA SER A 44 25.02 1.56 -9.78
C SER A 44 24.57 1.85 -8.34
N ARG A 45 25.52 1.93 -7.39
CA ARG A 45 25.23 2.37 -6.01
C ARG A 45 24.60 3.77 -6.00
N SER A 46 25.05 4.66 -6.89
CA SER A 46 24.48 6.00 -7.03
C SER A 46 23.00 5.95 -7.43
N THR A 47 22.63 5.04 -8.34
CA THR A 47 21.23 4.82 -8.74
C THR A 47 20.42 4.32 -7.56
N ALA A 48 20.94 3.36 -6.79
CA ALA A 48 20.29 2.86 -5.58
C ALA A 48 20.08 3.95 -4.53
N PHE A 49 21.09 4.78 -4.24
CA PHE A 49 20.96 5.90 -3.30
C PHE A 49 20.00 6.98 -3.79
N SER A 50 19.94 7.24 -5.10
CA SER A 50 18.97 8.18 -5.66
C SER A 50 17.51 7.70 -5.50
N TRP A 51 17.31 6.39 -5.31
CA TRP A 51 16.01 5.77 -5.05
C TRP A 51 15.56 5.87 -3.59
N LEU A 52 16.43 6.30 -2.67
CA LEU A 52 16.14 6.35 -1.24
C LEU A 52 14.83 7.10 -0.89
N PRO A 53 14.50 8.26 -1.49
CA PRO A 53 13.21 8.92 -1.23
C PRO A 53 12.00 8.03 -1.61
N GLY A 54 12.10 7.29 -2.71
CA GLY A 54 11.11 6.30 -3.11
C GLY A 54 10.98 5.18 -2.07
N SER A 55 12.09 4.67 -1.55
CA SER A 55 12.05 3.66 -0.47
C SER A 55 11.46 4.19 0.83
N VAL A 56 11.66 5.46 1.20
CA VAL A 56 11.00 6.09 2.35
C VAL A 56 9.48 6.14 2.14
N LEU A 57 9.02 6.54 0.95
CA LEU A 57 7.59 6.53 0.61
C LEU A 57 7.01 5.11 0.63
N PHE A 58 7.75 4.12 0.12
CA PHE A 58 7.36 2.71 0.18
C PHE A 58 7.22 2.22 1.63
N VAL A 59 8.24 2.44 2.49
CA VAL A 59 8.18 2.08 3.92
C VAL A 59 7.01 2.77 4.62
N GLY A 60 6.81 4.06 4.34
CA GLY A 60 5.69 4.82 4.87
C GLY A 60 4.34 4.21 4.46
N SER A 61 4.21 3.78 3.20
CA SER A 61 2.99 3.15 2.70
C SER A 61 2.67 1.81 3.39
N ILE A 62 3.65 0.91 3.55
CA ILE A 62 3.41 -0.38 4.19
C ILE A 62 3.10 -0.20 5.68
N TYR A 63 3.87 0.66 6.38
CA TYR A 63 3.67 0.88 7.80
C TYR A 63 2.34 1.57 8.10
N ALA A 64 2.04 2.68 7.42
CA ALA A 64 0.79 3.40 7.60
C ALA A 64 -0.43 2.56 7.16
N GLY A 65 -0.28 1.75 6.11
CA GLY A 65 -1.31 0.82 5.63
C GLY A 65 -1.66 -0.22 6.70
N SER A 66 -0.65 -0.88 7.28
CA SER A 66 -0.85 -1.85 8.36
C SER A 66 -1.45 -1.21 9.62
N ARG A 67 -1.03 0.01 9.98
CA ARG A 67 -1.64 0.76 11.08
C ARG A 67 -3.11 1.09 10.82
N ALA A 68 -3.45 1.51 9.61
CA ALA A 68 -4.83 1.79 9.22
C ALA A 68 -5.70 0.52 9.24
N LEU A 69 -5.23 -0.58 8.62
CA LEU A 69 -5.94 -1.87 8.58
C LEU A 69 -6.13 -2.51 9.96
N SER A 70 -5.28 -2.19 10.94
CA SER A 70 -5.46 -2.67 12.32
C SER A 70 -6.63 -1.99 13.05
N ARG A 71 -7.19 -0.91 12.50
CA ARG A 71 -8.21 -0.05 13.14
C ARG A 71 -9.45 0.17 12.28
N LEU A 72 -9.30 0.15 10.96
CA LEU A 72 -10.39 0.36 10.01
C LEU A 72 -10.83 -0.97 9.38
N PRO A 73 -12.13 -1.17 9.16
CA PRO A 73 -12.62 -2.27 8.34
C PRO A 73 -12.00 -2.26 6.93
N ILE A 74 -11.73 -3.45 6.39
CA ILE A 74 -11.10 -3.60 5.06
C ILE A 74 -11.84 -2.82 3.95
N PRO A 75 -13.20 -2.81 3.87
CA PRO A 75 -13.91 -2.04 2.86
C PRO A 75 -13.68 -0.53 3.00
N VAL A 76 -13.68 -0.02 4.24
CA VAL A 76 -13.41 1.39 4.55
C VAL A 76 -11.98 1.76 4.14
N PHE A 77 -11.00 0.92 4.47
CA PHE A 77 -9.61 1.10 4.08
C PHE A 77 -9.45 1.15 2.55
N PHE A 78 -10.09 0.24 1.80
CA PHE A 78 -9.99 0.26 0.34
C PHE A 78 -10.59 1.51 -0.29
N THR A 79 -11.72 2.01 0.22
CA THR A 79 -12.29 3.28 -0.28
C THR A 79 -11.34 4.46 -0.06
N LEU A 80 -10.67 4.54 1.10
CA LEU A 80 -9.66 5.57 1.37
C LEU A 80 -8.39 5.37 0.53
N HIS A 81 -7.94 4.12 0.38
CA HIS A 81 -6.79 3.76 -0.45
C HIS A 81 -6.99 4.15 -1.92
N ASN A 82 -8.21 4.02 -2.45
CA ASN A 82 -8.54 4.43 -3.81
C ASN A 82 -8.34 5.93 -4.04
N ALA A 83 -8.45 6.76 -3.00
CA ALA A 83 -8.14 8.18 -3.07
C ALA A 83 -6.63 8.49 -3.19
N ALA A 84 -5.73 7.49 -3.10
CA ALA A 84 -4.31 7.68 -3.40
C ALA A 84 -4.08 8.14 -4.85
N GLU A 85 -4.99 7.80 -5.78
CA GLU A 85 -4.92 8.33 -7.15
C GLU A 85 -5.23 9.83 -7.19
N VAL A 86 -6.12 10.33 -6.35
CA VAL A 86 -6.39 11.76 -6.21
C VAL A 86 -5.10 12.48 -5.78
N ALA A 87 -4.41 11.94 -4.77
CA ALA A 87 -3.13 12.48 -4.32
C ALA A 87 -2.06 12.47 -5.43
N ALA A 88 -1.92 11.35 -6.14
CA ALA A 88 -1.01 11.24 -7.28
C ALA A 88 -1.34 12.25 -8.39
N CYS A 89 -2.62 12.41 -8.72
CA CYS A 89 -3.06 13.34 -9.77
C CYS A 89 -2.82 14.80 -9.38
N ILE A 90 -3.08 15.18 -8.12
CA ILE A 90 -2.81 16.54 -7.62
C ILE A 90 -1.31 16.84 -7.71
N LEU A 91 -0.47 15.92 -7.20
CA LEU A 91 0.98 16.07 -7.23
C LEU A 91 1.52 16.13 -8.67
N GLN A 92 1.02 15.28 -9.57
CA GLN A 92 1.42 15.28 -10.98
C GLN A 92 0.99 16.57 -11.68
N ARG A 93 -0.19 17.12 -11.38
CA ARG A 93 -0.62 18.43 -11.91
C ARG A 93 0.30 19.55 -11.50
N PHE A 94 0.72 19.59 -10.23
CA PHE A 94 1.70 20.58 -9.78
C PHE A 94 3.05 20.44 -10.50
N ALA A 95 3.47 19.21 -10.80
CA ALA A 95 4.76 18.94 -11.44
C ALA A 95 4.77 19.17 -12.97
N GLN A 96 3.69 18.82 -13.68
CA GLN A 96 3.70 18.69 -15.15
C GLN A 96 2.62 19.49 -15.89
N LYS A 97 1.71 20.20 -15.18
CA LYS A 97 0.65 21.04 -15.77
C LYS A 97 -0.19 20.34 -16.87
N GLU A 98 -0.47 19.06 -16.71
CA GLU A 98 -1.18 18.25 -17.70
C GLU A 98 -2.70 18.52 -17.68
N GLU A 99 -3.32 18.60 -18.86
CA GLU A 99 -4.78 18.70 -19.00
C GLU A 99 -5.46 17.38 -18.67
N LEU A 100 -6.60 17.44 -17.97
CA LEU A 100 -7.32 16.26 -17.49
C LEU A 100 -8.56 16.01 -18.35
N PRO A 101 -8.76 14.80 -18.90
CA PRO A 101 -10.00 14.48 -19.59
C PRO A 101 -11.17 14.51 -18.59
N PHE A 102 -12.34 14.93 -19.07
CA PHE A 102 -13.54 15.11 -18.23
C PHE A 102 -13.92 13.85 -17.45
N THR A 103 -13.79 12.66 -18.04
CA THR A 103 -14.10 11.39 -17.37
C THR A 103 -13.15 11.08 -16.21
N LYS A 104 -11.86 11.45 -16.33
CA LYS A 104 -10.88 11.35 -15.24
C LYS A 104 -11.20 12.34 -14.13
N LEU A 105 -11.63 13.57 -14.48
CA LEU A 105 -12.08 14.55 -13.49
C LEU A 105 -13.28 14.03 -12.70
N LEU A 106 -14.29 13.46 -13.38
CA LEU A 106 -15.47 12.89 -12.72
C LEU A 106 -15.10 11.74 -11.77
N SER A 107 -14.20 10.85 -12.20
CA SER A 107 -13.67 9.78 -11.36
C SER A 107 -12.97 10.33 -10.11
N ILE A 108 -12.08 11.32 -10.26
CA ILE A 108 -11.37 11.95 -9.15
C ILE A 108 -12.33 12.60 -8.16
N LEU A 109 -13.37 13.29 -8.65
CA LEU A 109 -14.40 13.90 -7.80
C LEU A 109 -15.19 12.84 -7.03
N ALA A 110 -15.56 11.73 -7.67
CA ALA A 110 -16.24 10.62 -7.01
C ALA A 110 -15.36 10.00 -5.91
N LEU A 111 -14.09 9.73 -6.19
CA LEU A 111 -13.13 9.19 -5.23
C LEU A 111 -12.90 10.13 -4.05
N LEU A 112 -12.72 11.43 -4.31
CA LEU A 112 -12.54 12.45 -3.28
C LEU A 112 -13.79 12.60 -2.41
N THR A 113 -14.98 12.60 -3.01
CA THR A 113 -16.25 12.69 -2.29
C THR A 113 -16.46 11.46 -1.41
N ALA A 114 -16.26 10.26 -1.97
CA ALA A 114 -16.35 9.02 -1.22
C ALA A 114 -15.41 9.01 -0.01
N ALA A 115 -14.13 9.32 -0.22
CA ALA A 115 -13.14 9.32 0.87
C ALA A 115 -13.35 10.45 1.89
N GLY A 116 -13.87 11.61 1.47
CA GLY A 116 -14.10 12.76 2.35
C GLY A 116 -15.37 12.65 3.19
N VAL A 117 -16.43 12.05 2.66
CA VAL A 117 -17.71 11.87 3.36
C VAL A 117 -17.69 10.62 4.26
N LEU A 118 -16.95 9.57 3.88
CA LEU A 118 -16.89 8.31 4.61
C LEU A 118 -16.61 8.45 6.13
N PRO A 119 -15.64 9.26 6.60
CA PRO A 119 -15.43 9.47 8.04
C PRO A 119 -16.64 10.00 8.80
N LEU A 120 -17.51 10.78 8.12
CA LEU A 120 -18.72 11.36 8.72
C LEU A 120 -19.87 10.36 8.80
N CYS A 121 -19.81 9.30 8.00
CA CYS A 121 -20.87 8.30 7.86
C CYS A 121 -20.48 6.94 8.45
N ASP A 122 -19.25 6.76 8.94
CA ASP A 122 -18.73 5.50 9.47
C ASP A 122 -19.24 5.23 10.91
N PRO A 123 -20.05 4.17 11.14
CA PRO A 123 -20.46 3.77 12.47
C PRO A 123 -19.30 3.35 13.38
N GLN A 124 -18.17 2.93 12.81
CA GLN A 124 -16.98 2.46 13.50
C GLN A 124 -15.81 3.46 13.39
N PHE A 125 -16.13 4.75 13.34
CA PHE A 125 -15.13 5.80 13.16
C PHE A 125 -13.99 5.71 14.19
N ASP A 126 -12.76 5.50 13.70
CA ASP A 126 -11.53 5.52 14.49
C ASP A 126 -10.59 6.63 13.98
N PRO A 127 -10.41 7.75 14.72
CA PRO A 127 -9.62 8.88 14.26
C PRO A 127 -8.14 8.51 14.01
N GLY A 128 -7.61 7.54 14.76
CA GLY A 128 -6.26 7.03 14.55
C GLY A 128 -6.13 6.24 13.25
N GLY A 129 -7.11 5.39 12.94
CA GLY A 129 -7.20 4.62 11.71
C GLY A 129 -7.29 5.53 10.48
N TYR A 130 -8.17 6.53 10.52
CA TYR A 130 -8.30 7.53 9.46
C TYR A 130 -7.03 8.38 9.29
N PHE A 131 -6.38 8.79 10.38
CA PHE A 131 -5.08 9.48 10.31
C PHE A 131 -4.03 8.63 9.57
N TRP A 132 -3.88 7.35 9.95
CA TRP A 132 -2.93 6.46 9.28
C TRP A 132 -3.32 6.18 7.82
N ALA A 133 -4.61 6.12 7.50
CA ALA A 133 -5.08 5.98 6.12
C ALA A 133 -4.70 7.20 5.26
N VAL A 134 -4.76 8.42 5.82
CA VAL A 134 -4.30 9.63 5.13
C VAL A 134 -2.77 9.62 4.93
N VAL A 135 -1.99 9.21 5.92
CA VAL A 135 -0.55 9.04 5.75
C VAL A 135 -0.26 8.00 4.65
N HIS A 136 -0.97 6.87 4.67
CA HIS A 136 -0.85 5.82 3.67
C HIS A 136 -1.14 6.32 2.25
N LEU A 137 -2.27 7.01 2.02
CA LEU A 137 -2.63 7.48 0.68
C LEU A 137 -1.63 8.52 0.15
N LEU A 138 -1.06 9.36 1.01
CA LEU A 138 -0.02 10.32 0.63
C LEU A 138 1.28 9.61 0.25
N CYS A 139 1.69 8.59 1.01
CA CYS A 139 2.85 7.76 0.69
C CYS A 139 2.66 7.01 -0.63
N VAL A 140 1.51 6.36 -0.83
CA VAL A 140 1.19 5.64 -2.08
C VAL A 140 1.14 6.60 -3.27
N GLY A 141 0.46 7.73 -3.14
CA GLY A 141 0.36 8.75 -4.19
C GLY A 141 1.72 9.35 -4.54
N GLY A 142 2.51 9.70 -3.52
CA GLY A 142 3.87 10.19 -3.69
C GLY A 142 4.79 9.16 -4.34
N TYR A 143 4.70 7.89 -3.93
CA TYR A 143 5.49 6.80 -4.51
C TYR A 143 5.16 6.61 -6.00
N LYS A 144 3.87 6.61 -6.37
CA LYS A 144 3.42 6.54 -7.77
C LYS A 144 4.00 7.69 -8.62
N VAL A 145 3.98 8.91 -8.12
CA VAL A 145 4.54 10.07 -8.83
C VAL A 145 6.06 9.96 -8.92
N PHE A 146 6.73 9.51 -7.86
CA PHE A 146 8.17 9.31 -7.84
C PHE A 146 8.61 8.27 -8.88
N GLN A 147 7.87 7.16 -9.02
CA GLN A 147 8.14 6.13 -10.03
C GLN A 147 8.07 6.66 -11.47
N LYS A 148 7.29 7.71 -11.73
CA LYS A 148 7.16 8.34 -13.06
C LYS A 148 8.23 9.39 -13.37
N LEU A 149 9.09 9.75 -12.41
CA LEU A 149 10.15 10.73 -12.66
C LEU A 149 11.20 10.16 -13.65
N PRO A 150 11.82 11.00 -14.50
CA PRO A 150 12.78 10.52 -15.50
C PRO A 150 13.96 9.71 -14.92
N LYS A 151 14.43 10.09 -13.73
CA LYS A 151 15.51 9.38 -13.02
C LYS A 151 15.10 7.98 -12.53
N SER A 152 13.80 7.76 -12.38
CA SER A 152 13.19 6.51 -11.93
C SER A 152 13.06 5.48 -13.04
N GLY A 153 13.01 5.93 -14.30
CA GLY A 153 12.96 5.05 -15.48
C GLY A 153 14.25 4.24 -15.73
N LEU A 154 15.29 4.41 -14.92
CA LEU A 154 16.54 3.65 -14.98
C LEU A 154 16.48 2.30 -14.26
N LEU A 155 15.41 2.04 -13.50
CA LEU A 155 15.23 0.81 -12.70
C LEU A 155 13.93 0.12 -13.11
N SER A 156 14.00 -1.17 -13.36
CA SER A 156 12.85 -2.06 -13.52
C SER A 156 12.05 -2.19 -12.21
N ASP A 157 10.79 -2.62 -12.31
CA ASP A 157 9.92 -2.86 -11.15
C ASP A 157 10.55 -3.80 -10.10
N LEU A 158 11.28 -4.84 -10.55
CA LEU A 158 11.98 -5.78 -9.67
C LEU A 158 13.18 -5.13 -8.97
N GLU A 159 13.95 -4.31 -9.68
CA GLU A 159 15.09 -3.59 -9.09
C GLU A 159 14.60 -2.56 -8.06
N GLN A 160 13.53 -1.82 -8.38
CA GLN A 160 12.88 -0.90 -7.44
C GLN A 160 12.44 -1.63 -6.18
N GLN A 161 11.78 -2.79 -6.33
CA GLN A 161 11.34 -3.59 -5.19
C GLN A 161 12.50 -4.16 -4.38
N TYR A 162 13.58 -4.60 -5.03
CA TYR A 162 14.77 -5.10 -4.37
C TYR A 162 15.44 -4.01 -3.52
N ILE A 163 15.59 -2.81 -4.08
CA ILE A 163 16.12 -1.64 -3.36
C ILE A 163 15.19 -1.25 -2.20
N ASN A 164 13.87 -1.27 -2.43
CA ASN A 164 12.89 -1.01 -1.37
C ASN A 164 13.02 -1.98 -0.22
N TYR A 165 13.09 -3.30 -0.46
CA TYR A 165 13.28 -4.27 0.64
C TYR A 165 14.58 -4.05 1.39
N ALA A 166 15.69 -3.76 0.69
CA ALA A 166 16.98 -3.49 1.33
C ALA A 166 16.92 -2.25 2.24
N PHE A 167 16.38 -1.12 1.74
CA PHE A 167 16.25 0.09 2.55
C PHE A 167 15.17 -0.03 3.63
N SER A 168 14.09 -0.78 3.41
CA SER A 168 13.06 -1.03 4.43
C SER A 168 13.63 -1.68 5.67
N VAL A 169 14.49 -2.69 5.52
CA VAL A 169 15.16 -3.33 6.66
C VAL A 169 15.99 -2.30 7.44
N LEU A 170 16.72 -1.43 6.76
CA LEU A 170 17.56 -0.40 7.38
C LEU A 170 16.74 0.70 8.07
N LEU A 171 15.73 1.23 7.38
CA LEU A 171 14.87 2.32 7.85
C LEU A 171 14.02 1.88 9.05
N LEU A 172 13.40 0.70 8.97
CA LEU A 172 12.61 0.15 10.06
C LEU A 172 13.50 -0.30 11.24
N ALA A 173 14.74 -0.75 11.00
CA ALA A 173 15.69 -1.00 12.07
C ALA A 173 16.11 0.29 12.77
N SER A 174 16.33 1.37 12.01
CA SER A 174 16.69 2.69 12.56
C SER A 174 15.53 3.31 13.35
N ALA A 175 14.29 3.15 12.88
CA ALA A 175 13.09 3.66 13.56
C ALA A 175 12.79 2.93 14.89
N ALA A 176 13.24 1.69 15.05
CA ALA A 176 13.07 0.93 16.29
C ALA A 176 13.92 1.48 17.46
N HIS A 177 15.02 2.19 17.18
CA HIS A 177 15.93 2.73 18.19
C HIS A 177 15.36 3.93 18.98
N PRO A 178 14.85 5.01 18.35
CA PRO A 178 14.26 6.15 19.07
C PRO A 178 12.87 5.87 19.65
N THR A 179 12.14 4.89 19.11
CA THR A 179 10.76 4.58 19.55
C THR A 179 10.73 3.70 20.83
N GLY A 180 11.88 3.29 21.37
CA GLY A 180 11.96 2.40 22.53
C GLY A 180 11.53 0.94 22.27
N ASP A 181 11.29 0.60 21.00
CA ASP A 181 10.76 -0.68 20.56
C ASP A 181 11.75 -1.83 20.79
N LEU A 182 13.06 -1.54 20.90
CA LEU A 182 14.07 -2.55 21.24
C LEU A 182 13.91 -3.09 22.69
N LEU A 183 13.48 -2.24 23.62
CA LEU A 183 13.23 -2.63 25.02
C LEU A 183 11.81 -3.20 25.19
N GLY A 184 10.81 -2.61 24.54
CA GLY A 184 9.44 -3.16 24.48
C GLY A 184 9.34 -4.49 23.71
N ALA A 185 10.33 -4.83 22.88
CA ALA A 185 10.44 -6.14 22.24
C ALA A 185 10.72 -7.26 23.24
N LEU A 186 11.57 -7.04 24.24
CA LEU A 186 11.82 -8.03 25.29
C LEU A 186 10.59 -8.28 26.17
N GLU A 187 9.71 -7.28 26.31
CA GLU A 187 8.51 -7.36 27.14
C GLU A 187 7.26 -7.86 26.40
N PHE A 188 7.34 -8.08 25.07
CA PHE A 188 6.17 -8.53 24.32
C PHE A 188 5.85 -10.01 24.64
N PRO A 189 4.67 -10.32 25.22
CA PRO A 189 4.36 -11.65 25.74
C PRO A 189 4.28 -12.73 24.66
N PHE A 190 4.20 -12.35 23.38
CA PHE A 190 4.19 -13.29 22.24
C PHE A 190 5.49 -13.29 21.42
N LEU A 191 6.56 -12.62 21.87
CA LEU A 191 7.83 -12.58 21.14
C LEU A 191 8.43 -13.99 20.96
N TYR A 192 8.13 -14.91 21.86
CA TYR A 192 8.60 -16.30 21.79
C TYR A 192 7.56 -17.27 21.22
N LEU A 193 6.39 -16.78 20.77
CA LEU A 193 5.36 -17.64 20.22
C LEU A 193 5.68 -17.98 18.77
N TYR A 194 5.88 -19.27 18.48
CA TYR A 194 6.10 -19.78 17.13
C TYR A 194 5.01 -19.31 16.15
N ARG A 195 3.77 -19.14 16.63
CA ARG A 195 2.62 -18.69 15.84
C ARG A 195 2.80 -17.29 15.28
N PHE A 196 3.42 -16.38 16.06
CA PHE A 196 3.69 -15.01 15.64
C PHE A 196 4.78 -14.97 14.57
N HIS A 197 5.85 -15.75 14.74
CA HIS A 197 6.92 -15.83 13.75
C HIS A 197 6.44 -16.52 12.47
N SER A 198 5.66 -17.59 12.59
CA SER A 198 5.09 -18.29 11.44
C SER A 198 4.12 -17.40 10.66
N SER A 199 3.28 -16.59 11.33
CA SER A 199 2.37 -15.68 10.62
C SER A 199 3.13 -14.58 9.88
N CYS A 200 4.17 -14.02 10.50
CA CYS A 200 5.06 -13.05 9.86
C CYS A 200 5.80 -13.68 8.66
N CYS A 201 6.31 -14.90 8.79
CA CYS A 201 6.96 -15.64 7.70
C CYS A 201 5.99 -15.89 6.53
N VAL A 202 4.80 -16.42 6.82
CA VAL A 202 3.76 -16.70 5.81
C VAL A 202 3.37 -15.41 5.09
N SER A 203 3.21 -14.32 5.82
CA SER A 203 2.90 -13.02 5.23
C SER A 203 4.03 -12.49 4.35
N GLY A 204 5.30 -12.64 4.75
CA GLY A 204 6.45 -12.29 3.92
C GLY A 204 6.55 -13.13 2.65
N ILE A 205 6.30 -14.44 2.74
CA ILE A 205 6.23 -15.36 1.58
C ILE A 205 5.11 -14.94 0.64
N LEU A 206 3.91 -14.67 1.17
CA LEU A 206 2.77 -14.23 0.36
C LEU A 206 3.06 -12.88 -0.31
N GLY A 207 3.69 -11.95 0.40
CA GLY A 207 4.13 -10.67 -0.16
C GLY A 207 5.13 -10.84 -1.30
N PHE A 208 6.09 -11.76 -1.16
CA PHE A 208 7.04 -12.12 -2.23
C PHE A 208 6.32 -12.74 -3.44
N LEU A 209 5.45 -13.72 -3.22
CA LEU A 209 4.69 -14.38 -4.30
C LEU A 209 3.80 -13.38 -5.04
N MET A 210 3.12 -12.48 -4.33
CA MET A 210 2.32 -11.42 -4.91
C MET A 210 3.17 -10.43 -5.72
N CYS A 211 4.37 -10.09 -5.24
CA CYS A 211 5.31 -9.26 -6.00
C CYS A 211 5.68 -9.93 -7.33
N VAL A 212 6.14 -11.18 -7.30
CA VAL A 212 6.53 -11.92 -8.52
C VAL A 212 5.34 -12.10 -9.46
N ALA A 213 4.15 -12.43 -8.92
CA ALA A 213 2.94 -12.56 -9.70
C ALA A 213 2.54 -11.23 -10.35
N THR A 214 2.64 -10.11 -9.64
CA THR A 214 2.34 -8.77 -10.18
C THR A 214 3.29 -8.39 -11.30
N VAL A 215 4.60 -8.64 -11.14
CA VAL A 215 5.59 -8.37 -12.18
C VAL A 215 5.31 -9.23 -13.42
N LYS A 216 5.05 -10.53 -13.23
CA LYS A 216 4.67 -11.42 -14.34
C LYS A 216 3.37 -11.02 -15.01
N LEU A 217 2.39 -10.53 -14.24
CA LEU A 217 1.15 -10.04 -14.79
C LEU A 217 1.39 -8.81 -15.67
N LYS A 218 2.16 -7.83 -15.16
CA LYS A 218 2.54 -6.63 -15.93
C LYS A 218 3.36 -6.92 -17.17
N SER A 219 4.19 -7.96 -17.17
CA SER A 219 5.02 -8.31 -18.33
C SER A 219 4.25 -9.06 -19.42
N ASN A 220 3.18 -9.79 -19.07
CA ASN A 220 2.43 -10.63 -20.02
C ASN A 220 1.08 -10.02 -20.43
N ILE A 221 0.59 -9.01 -19.71
CA ILE A 221 -0.74 -8.43 -19.90
C ILE A 221 -0.61 -6.91 -20.05
N PRO A 222 -1.41 -6.25 -20.93
CA PRO A 222 -1.47 -4.80 -21.01
C PRO A 222 -1.74 -4.15 -19.64
N SER A 223 -1.07 -3.03 -19.35
CA SER A 223 -1.14 -2.35 -18.04
C SER A 223 -2.57 -2.07 -17.55
N GLU A 224 -3.50 -1.80 -18.46
CA GLU A 224 -4.93 -1.57 -18.20
C GLU A 224 -5.66 -2.79 -17.62
N GLN A 225 -5.36 -3.97 -18.18
CA GLN A 225 -5.94 -5.24 -17.72
C GLN A 225 -5.36 -5.63 -16.36
N CYS A 226 -4.08 -5.32 -16.10
CA CYS A 226 -3.49 -5.46 -14.76
C CYS A 226 -4.24 -4.60 -13.73
N GLY A 227 -4.58 -3.35 -14.06
CA GLY A 227 -5.39 -2.48 -13.18
C GLY A 227 -6.78 -3.05 -12.90
N THR A 228 -7.41 -3.64 -13.92
CA THR A 228 -8.72 -4.31 -13.79
C THR A 228 -8.65 -5.52 -12.83
N TRP A 229 -7.60 -6.34 -12.92
CA TRP A 229 -7.41 -7.47 -12.00
C TRP A 229 -7.23 -7.02 -10.54
N VAL A 230 -6.49 -5.94 -10.32
CA VAL A 230 -6.32 -5.36 -8.98
C VAL A 230 -7.65 -4.84 -8.43
N PHE A 231 -8.46 -4.17 -9.26
CA PHE A 231 -9.80 -3.72 -8.88
C PHE A 231 -10.72 -4.89 -8.49
N ILE A 232 -10.76 -5.95 -9.30
CA ILE A 232 -11.55 -7.16 -8.98
C ILE A 232 -11.09 -7.77 -7.66
N ALA A 233 -9.77 -7.88 -7.44
CA ALA A 233 -9.23 -8.41 -6.19
C ALA A 233 -9.64 -7.57 -4.97
N LYS A 234 -9.64 -6.23 -5.07
CA LYS A 234 -10.12 -5.34 -4.01
C LYS A 234 -11.61 -5.53 -3.73
N VAL A 235 -12.44 -5.61 -4.77
CA VAL A 235 -13.89 -5.82 -4.64
C VAL A 235 -14.16 -7.16 -3.95
N LEU A 236 -13.51 -8.24 -4.38
CA LEU A 236 -13.63 -9.55 -3.76
C LEU A 236 -13.19 -9.53 -2.30
N ALA A 237 -12.04 -8.90 -2.00
CA ALA A 237 -11.55 -8.78 -0.64
C ALA A 237 -12.49 -7.93 0.25
N ALA A 238 -13.05 -6.84 -0.28
CA ALA A 238 -14.03 -6.03 0.43
C ALA A 238 -15.30 -6.83 0.74
N CYS A 239 -15.84 -7.57 -0.24
CA CYS A 239 -17.06 -8.36 -0.08
C CYS A 239 -16.88 -9.60 0.81
N LEU A 240 -15.70 -10.24 0.78
CA LEU A 240 -15.41 -11.41 1.60
C LEU A 240 -14.98 -11.06 3.02
N SER A 241 -14.45 -9.85 3.24
CA SER A 241 -13.97 -9.44 4.57
C SER A 241 -14.99 -9.55 5.71
N PRO A 242 -16.30 -9.25 5.53
CA PRO A 242 -17.28 -9.36 6.62
C PRO A 242 -17.58 -10.79 7.05
N LEU A 243 -17.12 -11.80 6.28
CA LEU A 243 -17.18 -13.20 6.70
C LEU A 243 -16.15 -13.53 7.80
N PHE A 244 -15.10 -12.72 7.91
CA PHE A 244 -13.95 -12.95 8.81
C PHE A 244 -13.79 -11.84 9.86
N PHE A 245 -14.29 -10.63 9.60
CA PHE A 245 -14.11 -9.46 10.46
C PHE A 245 -15.44 -8.75 10.68
N ASP A 246 -15.68 -8.30 11.91
CA ASP A 246 -16.86 -7.51 12.24
C ASP A 246 -16.87 -6.21 11.44
N PHE A 247 -17.95 -5.98 10.69
CA PHE A 247 -18.15 -4.78 9.91
C PHE A 247 -19.58 -4.26 10.09
N ILE A 248 -19.71 -3.14 10.81
CA ILE A 248 -20.99 -2.47 11.06
C ILE A 248 -21.17 -1.38 10.01
N VAL A 249 -22.27 -1.45 9.25
CA VAL A 249 -22.51 -0.57 8.10
C VAL A 249 -23.88 0.06 8.21
N ASN A 250 -24.00 1.29 7.71
CA ASN A 250 -25.29 1.92 7.45
C ASN A 250 -25.43 2.25 5.95
N ALA A 251 -26.62 2.70 5.54
CA ALA A 251 -26.89 3.03 4.14
C ALA A 251 -25.95 4.10 3.56
N TYR A 252 -25.52 5.07 4.37
CA TYR A 252 -24.60 6.13 3.96
C TYR A 252 -23.18 5.59 3.76
N THR A 253 -22.70 4.71 4.65
CA THR A 253 -21.42 4.01 4.51
C THR A 253 -21.41 3.22 3.21
N VAL A 254 -22.43 2.39 2.96
CA VAL A 254 -22.56 1.60 1.73
C VAL A 254 -22.56 2.50 0.50
N SER A 255 -23.29 3.63 0.54
CA SER A 255 -23.30 4.60 -0.55
C SER A 255 -21.91 5.16 -0.84
N CYS A 256 -21.11 5.46 0.19
CA CYS A 256 -19.73 5.92 0.03
C CYS A 256 -18.83 4.83 -0.55
N LEU A 257 -18.96 3.57 -0.11
CA LEU A 257 -18.20 2.45 -0.66
C LEU A 257 -18.51 2.24 -2.15
N LEU A 258 -19.79 2.25 -2.51
CA LEU A 258 -20.23 2.12 -3.90
C LEU A 258 -19.76 3.29 -4.77
N LEU A 259 -19.86 4.52 -4.27
CA LEU A 259 -19.35 5.71 -4.97
C LEU A 259 -17.84 5.61 -5.20
N GLY A 260 -17.08 5.17 -4.19
CA GLY A 260 -15.64 4.95 -4.32
C GLY A 260 -15.29 3.85 -5.32
N GLY A 261 -16.03 2.75 -5.33
CA GLY A 261 -15.86 1.67 -6.31
C GLY A 261 -16.20 2.11 -7.74
N LEU A 262 -17.28 2.86 -7.92
CA LEU A 262 -17.64 3.47 -9.21
C LEU A 262 -16.60 4.47 -9.68
N GLY A 263 -16.07 5.29 -8.77
CA GLY A 263 -14.98 6.22 -9.05
C GLY A 263 -13.73 5.52 -9.57
N GLU A 264 -13.30 4.42 -8.94
CA GLU A 264 -12.16 3.62 -9.39
C GLU A 264 -12.44 2.91 -10.72
N ALA A 265 -13.64 2.35 -10.91
CA ALA A 265 -14.03 1.73 -12.18
C ALA A 265 -14.01 2.74 -13.35
N LEU A 266 -14.51 3.96 -13.11
CA LEU A 266 -14.50 5.03 -14.10
C LEU A 266 -13.07 5.52 -14.42
N LEU A 267 -12.17 5.50 -13.44
CA LEU A 267 -10.75 5.78 -13.65
C LEU A 267 -10.15 4.78 -14.63
N LEU A 268 -10.32 3.49 -14.35
CA LEU A 268 -9.78 2.40 -15.17
C LEU A 268 -10.35 2.43 -16.60
N TYR A 269 -11.65 2.70 -16.72
CA TYR A 269 -12.28 2.90 -18.03
C TYR A 269 -11.67 4.07 -18.80
N THR A 270 -11.35 5.18 -18.12
CA THR A 270 -10.71 6.33 -18.76
C THR A 270 -9.28 6.01 -19.19
N GLU A 271 -8.50 5.33 -18.35
CA GLU A 271 -7.12 4.94 -18.69
C GLU A 271 -7.09 4.01 -19.89
N LYS A 272 -8.00 3.03 -19.92
CA LYS A 272 -8.19 2.12 -21.06
C LYS A 272 -8.52 2.85 -22.36
N ASN A 273 -9.52 3.73 -22.34
CA ASN A 273 -9.89 4.50 -23.54
C ASN A 273 -8.78 5.42 -24.03
N VAL A 274 -7.96 5.97 -23.12
CA VAL A 274 -6.85 6.85 -23.50
C VAL A 274 -5.75 6.06 -24.20
N ALA A 275 -5.43 4.84 -23.77
CA ALA A 275 -4.40 4.05 -24.42
C ALA A 275 -4.90 3.39 -25.72
N GLU A 276 -6.17 3.00 -25.82
CA GLU A 276 -6.79 2.59 -27.10
C GLU A 276 -6.74 3.69 -28.17
N ARG A 277 -6.77 4.98 -27.79
CA ARG A 277 -6.63 6.11 -28.73
C ARG A 277 -5.17 6.42 -29.12
N ARG A 278 -4.19 5.87 -28.41
CA ARG A 278 -2.75 6.13 -28.62
C ARG A 278 -2.06 5.00 -29.41
N GLY A 279 -2.66 3.81 -29.50
CA GLY A 279 -2.21 2.69 -30.33
C GLY A 279 -2.79 2.75 -31.73
#